data_AF-A0A5C9ELJ3-F1
#
_entry.id   AF-A0A5C9ELJ3-F1
#
_cell.length_a   1.000
_cell.length_b   1.000
_cell.length_c   1.000
_cell.angle_alpha   90.00
_cell.angle_beta   90.00
_cell.angle_gamma   90.00
#
_symmetry.space_group_name_H-M   'P 1'
#
loop_
_entity.id
_entity.type
_entity.pdbx_description
1 polymer ?
#
loop_
_entity_poly.entity_id
_entity_poly.type
_entity_poly.pdbx_seq_one_letter_code
_entity_poly.pdbx_strand_id
1 'polypeptide(L)' 'MGKTMTSRLPDEMAKKIEEIAEIEKLDKSSVIRRLLDKGITQWKEEFALKLYQDREVSLGRAAEIASLSIWKS' A
#
# COMPACT_ATOMS: atom_id res chain seq x y z
N MET A 1 -0.58 -6.29 17.20
CA MET A 1 -1.74 -7.21 17.05
C MET A 1 -2.27 -7.07 15.62
N GLY A 2 -2.54 -8.17 14.91
CA GLY A 2 -3.08 -8.12 13.54
C GLY A 2 -4.61 -8.07 13.56
N LYS A 3 -5.22 -7.34 12.61
CA LYS A 3 -6.67 -7.36 12.35
C LYS A 3 -6.92 -8.14 11.05
N THR A 4 -7.83 -9.12 11.08
CA THR A 4 -8.23 -9.86 9.87
C THR A 4 -9.22 -9.04 9.06
N MET A 5 -8.95 -8.90 7.77
CA MET A 5 -9.87 -8.33 6.78
C MET A 5 -10.05 -9.36 5.66
N THR A 6 -11.29 -9.55 5.21
CA THR A 6 -11.62 -10.47 4.11
C THR A 6 -12.15 -9.68 2.92
N SER A 7 -11.64 -10.00 1.74
CA SER A 7 -12.12 -9.44 0.48
C SER A 7 -12.07 -10.52 -0.59
N ARG A 8 -12.99 -10.46 -1.55
CA ARG A 8 -12.97 -11.35 -2.72
C ARG A 8 -12.05 -10.73 -3.78
N LEU A 9 -11.04 -11.48 -4.18
CA LEU A 9 -10.12 -11.08 -5.25
C LEU A 9 -10.58 -11.68 -6.57
N PRO A 10 -10.47 -10.94 -7.70
CA PRO A 10 -10.60 -11.54 -9.03
C PRO A 10 -9.58 -12.66 -9.23
N ASP A 11 -9.94 -13.72 -9.95
CA ASP A 11 -9.09 -14.91 -10.15
C ASP A 11 -7.71 -14.55 -10.73
N GLU A 12 -7.67 -13.63 -11.69
CA GLU A 12 -6.42 -13.14 -12.30
C GLU A 12 -5.49 -12.45 -11.29
N MET A 13 -6.04 -11.80 -10.27
CA MET A 13 -5.25 -11.19 -9.21
C MET A 13 -4.72 -12.25 -8.24
N ALA A 14 -5.54 -13.25 -7.92
CA ALA A 14 -5.13 -14.36 -7.06
C ALA A 14 -3.97 -15.14 -7.68
N LYS A 15 -4.04 -15.46 -8.99
CA LYS A 15 -2.95 -16.13 -9.73
C LYS A 15 -1.64 -15.36 -9.66
N LYS A 16 -1.65 -14.05 -9.89
CA LYS A 16 -0.44 -13.20 -9.78
C LYS A 16 0.17 -13.23 -8.38
N ILE A 17 -0.65 -13.23 -7.33
CA ILE A 17 -0.17 -13.32 -5.95
C ILE A 17 0.47 -14.70 -5.69
N GLU A 18 -0.12 -15.77 -6.24
CA GLU A 18 0.42 -17.12 -6.16
C GLU A 18 1.78 -17.24 -6.85
N GLU A 19 1.91 -16.73 -8.08
CA GLU A 19 3.17 -16.70 -8.81
C GLU A 19 4.27 -15.94 -8.03
N ILE A 20 3.94 -14.78 -7.45
CA ILE A 20 4.90 -14.01 -6.63
C ILE A 20 5.30 -14.80 -5.39
N ALA A 21 4.34 -15.46 -4.73
CA ALA A 21 4.61 -16.28 -3.54
C ALA A 21 5.55 -17.45 -3.85
N GLU A 22 5.39 -18.10 -5.00
CA GLU A 22 6.28 -19.16 -5.47
C GLU A 22 7.68 -18.63 -5.77
N ILE A 23 7.79 -17.52 -6.52
CA ILE A 23 9.07 -16.90 -6.89
C ILE A 23 9.85 -16.48 -5.64
N GLU A 24 9.18 -15.85 -4.68
CA GLU A 24 9.82 -15.31 -3.48
C GLU A 24 9.96 -16.33 -2.35
N LYS A 25 9.37 -17.52 -2.51
CA LYS A 25 9.30 -18.57 -1.48
C LYS A 25 8.68 -18.06 -0.17
N LEU A 26 7.62 -17.27 -0.29
CA LEU A 26 6.86 -16.70 0.83
C LEU A 26 5.43 -17.26 0.84
N ASP A 27 4.78 -17.21 1.99
CA ASP A 27 3.35 -17.51 2.04
C ASP A 27 2.53 -16.37 1.41
N LYS A 28 1.34 -16.70 0.91
CA LYS A 28 0.45 -15.74 0.23
C LYS A 28 0.10 -14.55 1.13
N SER A 29 -0.05 -14.75 2.44
CA SER A 29 -0.41 -13.66 3.37
C SER A 29 0.75 -12.68 3.55
N SER A 30 1.99 -13.16 3.57
CA SER A 30 3.19 -12.32 3.59
C SER A 30 3.31 -11.50 2.32
N VAL A 31 3.08 -12.11 1.15
CA VAL A 31 3.08 -11.39 -0.14
C VAL A 31 1.99 -10.33 -0.17
N ILE A 32 0.76 -10.69 0.19
CA ILE A 32 -0.39 -9.77 0.24
C ILE A 32 -0.09 -8.59 1.15
N ARG A 33 0.37 -8.84 2.38
CA ARG A 33 0.68 -7.77 3.34
C ARG A 33 1.71 -6.81 2.78
N ARG A 34 2.80 -7.32 2.20
CA ARG A 34 3.87 -6.51 1.61
C ARG A 34 3.39 -5.70 0.41
N LEU A 35 2.58 -6.30 -0.46
CA LEU A 35 2.01 -5.58 -1.63
C LEU A 35 1.02 -4.50 -1.20
N LEU A 36 0.20 -4.75 -0.17
CA LEU A 36 -0.71 -3.75 0.38
C LEU A 36 0.05 -2.59 1.03
N ASP A 37 1.13 -2.85 1.77
CA ASP A 37 1.95 -1.80 2.39
C ASP A 37 2.58 -0.87 1.33
N LYS A 38 3.10 -1.46 0.24
CA LYS A 38 3.57 -0.73 -0.93
C LYS A 38 2.45 0.09 -1.58
N GLY A 39 1.29 -0.52 -1.81
CA GLY A 39 0.14 0.14 -2.44
C GLY A 39 -0.40 1.32 -1.61
N ILE A 40 -0.44 1.19 -0.27
CA ILE A 40 -0.84 2.29 0.61
C ILE A 40 0.17 3.43 0.58
N THR A 41 1.46 3.11 0.56
CA THR A 41 2.53 4.11 0.48
C THR A 41 2.41 4.90 -0.83
N GLN A 42 2.31 4.20 -1.96
CA GLN A 42 2.12 4.81 -3.26
C GLN A 42 0.85 5.69 -3.30
N TRP A 43 -0.27 5.18 -2.79
CA TRP A 43 -1.51 5.95 -2.73
C TRP A 43 -1.36 7.26 -1.93
N LYS A 44 -0.62 7.24 -0.81
CA LYS A 44 -0.35 8.45 -0.01
C LYS A 44 0.51 9.46 -0.74
N GLU A 45 1.53 9.00 -1.45
CA GLU A 45 2.39 9.86 -2.27
C GLU A 45 1.57 10.54 -3.38
N GLU A 46 0.78 9.76 -4.12
CA GLU A 46 -0.11 10.28 -5.16
C GLU A 46 -1.13 11.28 -4.60
N PHE A 47 -1.73 10.97 -3.45
CA PHE A 47 -2.69 11.83 -2.78
C PHE A 47 -2.05 13.14 -2.29
N ALA A 48 -0.88 13.07 -1.67
CA ALA A 48 -0.14 14.25 -1.22
C ALA A 48 0.25 15.18 -2.38
N LEU A 49 0.70 14.59 -3.50
CA LEU A 49 1.01 15.33 -4.72
C LEU A 49 -0.22 16.03 -5.28
N LYS A 50 -1.36 15.33 -5.31
CA LYS A 50 -2.63 15.91 -5.76
C LYS A 50 -3.04 17.12 -4.92
N LEU A 51 -3.05 16.99 -3.59
CA LEU A 51 -3.39 18.11 -2.69
C LEU A 51 -2.46 19.31 -2.88
N TYR A 52 -1.18 19.08 -3.12
CA TYR A 52 -0.22 20.15 -3.39
C TYR A 52 -0.50 20.84 -4.73
N GLN A 53 -0.76 20.06 -5.79
CA GLN A 53 -1.10 20.58 -7.13
C GLN A 53 -2.38 21.42 -7.11
N ASP A 54 -3.38 20.98 -6.34
CA ASP A 54 -4.66 21.67 -6.16
C ASP A 54 -4.56 22.90 -5.22
N ARG A 55 -3.35 23.22 -4.74
CA ARG A 55 -3.05 24.31 -3.78
C ARG A 55 -3.79 24.21 -2.44
N GLU A 56 -4.24 23.01 -2.07
CA GLU A 56 -4.94 22.76 -0.81
C GLU A 56 -3.97 22.68 0.38
N VAL A 57 -2.72 22.29 0.13
CA VAL A 57 -1.68 22.17 1.15
C VAL A 57 -0.35 22.78 0.69
N SER A 58 0.49 23.17 1.66
CA SER A 58 1.88 23.56 1.37
C SER A 58 2.73 22.34 1.01
N LEU A 59 3.88 22.57 0.36
CA LEU A 59 4.83 21.50 0.03
C LEU A 59 5.28 20.71 1.27
N GLY A 60 5.57 21.40 2.37
CA GLY A 60 5.93 20.76 3.64
C GLY A 60 4.82 19.87 4.19
N ARG A 61 3.56 20.33 4.11
CA ARG A 61 2.41 19.54 4.56
C ARG A 61 2.15 18.33 3.66
N ALA A 62 2.35 18.44 2.35
CA ALA A 62 2.30 17.31 1.43
C ALA A 62 3.39 16.28 1.76
N ALA A 63 4.62 16.73 2.03
CA ALA A 63 5.72 15.85 2.43
C ALA A 63 5.42 15.10 3.74
N GLU A 64 4.79 15.77 4.72
CA GLU A 64 4.29 15.11 5.94
C GLU A 64 3.27 14.02 5.61
N ILE A 65 2.26 14.30 4.78
CA ILE A 65 1.21 13.34 4.40
C ILE A 65 1.80 12.11 3.71
N ALA A 66 2.73 12.30 2.77
CA ALA A 66 3.44 11.20 2.11
C ALA A 66 4.30 10.38 3.10
N SER A 67 4.92 11.06 4.08
CA SER A 67 5.82 10.44 5.07
C SER A 67 5.12 9.85 6.29
N LEU A 68 3.79 9.95 6.40
CA LEU A 68 3.00 9.21 7.41
C LEU A 68 2.98 7.72 7.05
N SER A 69 4.14 7.08 6.98
CA SER A 69 4.32 5.64 6.92
C SER A 69 3.57 5.02 8.10
N ILE A 70 2.84 3.95 7.81
CA ILE A 70 1.93 3.25 8.74
C ILE A 70 2.67 2.46 9.83
N TRP A 71 3.99 2.62 9.94
CA TRP A 71 4.76 2.22 11.11
C TRP A 71 4.82 3.37 12.12
N LYS A 72 3.68 3.64 12.77
CA LYS A 72 3.67 4.27 14.09
C LYS A 72 3.59 3.15 15.14
N SER A 73 4.76 2.88 15.74
CA SER A 73 5.01 2.12 16.97
C SER A 73 4.77 0.60 16.97
#